data_AF-A0A522KA86-F1
#
_entry.id   AF-A0A522KA86-F1
#
_cell.length_a   1.000
_cell.length_b   1.000
_cell.length_c   1.000
_cell.angle_alpha   90.00
_cell.angle_beta   90.00
_cell.angle_gamma   90.00
#
_symmetry.space_group_name_H-M   'P 1'
#
loop_
_entity.id
_entity.type
_entity.pdbx_description
1 polymer ?
#
loop_
_entity_poly.entity_id
_entity_poly.type
_entity_poly.pdbx_seq_one_letter_code
_entity_poly.pdbx_strand_id
1 'polypeptide(L)'
;VRFFHTHGLQAFISLGGVVLALTGAEALYADMGHFGKRPIRLAWFGFVLPALVLNYFGQGAMLLEHPAAVDNPFFKIVPHALLYPMIGLATAAAVIASQAVISGAFSMTREAMSLGYSMRMPVVHTSREMSGQVFVPWVNSFLLVMVLLAVVGFRSSDSLSAAYGIAVTGTMAITTLLALVVARRQWHWNGVVVVLVGAVLLTIDLSFFGANLIKVDHGGWFPLVLGLGVFVLMTTWRRGRELVVRGIRQGGLALAPFIENISEHPPLRVPGTAVFLTANQASVPHSLLHNLKHNKVLHERNVLLTVEVLDTPMADATEHLRVESLGGEFYRLELRFGFAEDPNVPLSLSQCARAGLPFDMMDTTFFLSRETVVADKRRPGMALWRDKLFVFMARNALPATAFFQIPGNRLIELGAQVEI
;
A
#
# COMPACT_ATOMS: atom_id res chain seq x y z
N VAL A 1 -29.42 25.93 -8.28
CA VAL A 1 -30.78 25.41 -8.59
C VAL A 1 -31.34 25.98 -9.88
N ARG A 2 -31.48 27.32 -10.05
CA ARG A 2 -32.04 27.93 -11.28
C ARG A 2 -31.31 27.53 -12.57
N PHE A 3 -29.97 27.50 -12.55
CA PHE A 3 -29.12 27.06 -13.67
C PHE A 3 -29.41 25.62 -14.13
N PHE A 4 -29.59 24.69 -13.18
CA PHE A 4 -29.93 23.30 -13.47
C PHE A 4 -31.33 23.16 -14.04
N HIS A 5 -32.29 23.95 -13.56
CA HIS A 5 -33.64 23.97 -14.12
C HIS A 5 -33.69 24.50 -15.55
N THR A 6 -32.87 25.50 -15.90
CA THR A 6 -32.87 26.10 -17.24
C THR A 6 -32.04 25.33 -18.27
N HIS A 7 -30.91 24.74 -17.86
CA HIS A 7 -29.95 24.14 -18.79
C HIS A 7 -29.89 22.61 -18.71
N GLY A 8 -30.57 21.98 -17.75
CA GLY A 8 -30.75 20.53 -17.63
C GLY A 8 -29.47 19.72 -17.88
N LEU A 9 -29.40 19.08 -19.05
CA LEU A 9 -28.27 18.26 -19.48
C LEU A 9 -26.95 19.04 -19.60
N GLN A 10 -26.97 20.28 -20.07
CA GLN A 10 -25.75 21.11 -20.16
C GLN A 10 -25.21 21.43 -18.77
N ALA A 11 -26.10 21.73 -17.80
CA ALA A 11 -25.69 21.95 -16.42
C ALA A 11 -25.11 20.68 -15.77
N PHE A 12 -25.64 19.51 -16.12
CA PHE A 12 -25.09 18.23 -15.70
C PHE A 12 -23.70 17.98 -16.31
N ILE A 13 -23.49 18.28 -17.59
CA ILE A 13 -22.16 18.17 -18.24
C ILE A 13 -21.16 19.14 -17.60
N SER A 14 -21.59 20.35 -17.24
CA SER A 14 -20.74 21.34 -16.57
C SER A 14 -20.23 20.86 -15.20
N LEU A 15 -20.98 20.02 -14.48
CA LEU A 15 -20.51 19.42 -13.21
C LEU A 15 -19.23 18.61 -13.42
N GLY A 16 -19.08 17.94 -14.56
CA GLY A 16 -17.86 17.21 -14.92
C GLY A 16 -16.65 18.11 -15.16
N GLY A 17 -16.83 19.42 -15.38
CA GLY A 17 -15.74 20.41 -15.40
C GLY A 17 -15.45 20.96 -14.01
N VAL A 18 -16.50 21.26 -13.25
CA VAL A 18 -16.41 21.77 -11.86
C VAL A 18 -15.64 20.81 -10.96
N VAL A 19 -15.74 19.50 -11.21
CA VAL A 19 -15.04 18.49 -10.42
C VAL A 19 -13.52 18.71 -10.37
N LEU A 20 -12.92 19.27 -11.42
CA LEU A 20 -11.48 19.55 -11.49
C LEU A 20 -11.05 20.63 -10.49
N ALA A 21 -11.98 21.42 -9.94
CA ALA A 21 -11.71 22.35 -8.85
C ALA A 21 -11.64 21.64 -7.48
N LEU A 22 -12.21 20.43 -7.36
CA LEU A 22 -12.25 19.65 -6.13
C LEU A 22 -11.11 18.62 -6.05
N THR A 23 -10.46 18.32 -7.18
CA THR A 23 -9.36 17.35 -7.24
C THR A 23 -8.17 17.82 -6.42
N GLY A 24 -7.55 16.91 -5.68
CA GLY A 24 -6.47 17.20 -4.73
C GLY A 24 -6.92 17.19 -3.27
N ALA A 25 -8.22 17.22 -3.00
CA ALA A 25 -8.76 17.01 -1.66
C ALA A 25 -8.46 15.59 -1.13
N GLU A 26 -8.37 14.61 -2.03
CA GLU A 26 -7.96 13.24 -1.71
C GLU A 26 -6.49 13.14 -1.28
N ALA A 27 -5.61 14.00 -1.81
CA ALA A 27 -4.20 14.04 -1.43
C ALA A 27 -4.02 14.56 -0.01
N LEU A 28 -4.87 15.50 0.44
CA LEU A 28 -4.88 15.96 1.83
C LEU A 28 -5.16 14.83 2.82
N TYR A 29 -5.92 13.80 2.42
CA TYR A 29 -6.15 12.63 3.26
C TYR A 29 -4.92 11.70 3.30
N ALA A 30 -4.28 11.48 2.15
CA ALA A 30 -3.04 10.70 2.07
C ALA A 30 -1.93 11.30 2.97
N ASP A 31 -1.83 12.62 3.02
CA ASP A 31 -0.84 13.34 3.84
C ASP A 31 -1.24 13.49 5.32
N MET A 32 -2.40 12.97 5.72
CA MET A 32 -2.86 13.05 7.12
C MET A 32 -1.93 12.27 8.07
N GLY A 33 -1.21 11.27 7.56
CA GLY A 33 -0.17 10.54 8.29
C GLY A 33 1.07 11.38 8.63
N HIS A 34 1.37 12.42 7.83
CA HIS A 34 2.57 13.25 8.00
C HIS A 34 2.31 14.51 8.80
N PHE A 35 1.21 15.22 8.54
CA PHE A 35 0.92 16.53 9.15
C PHE A 35 -0.15 16.48 10.25
N GLY A 36 -0.99 15.44 10.26
CA GLY A 36 -2.10 15.32 11.18
C GLY A 36 -3.27 16.29 10.91
N LYS A 37 -4.38 16.09 11.64
CA LYS A 37 -5.67 16.75 11.36
C LYS A 37 -5.70 18.26 11.58
N ARG A 38 -4.95 18.80 12.56
CA ARG A 38 -5.06 20.21 12.98
C ARG A 38 -4.39 21.16 11.97
N PRO A 39 -3.13 20.94 11.55
CA PRO A 39 -2.48 21.81 10.57
C PRO A 39 -3.21 21.84 9.24
N ILE A 40 -3.67 20.69 8.75
CA ILE A 40 -4.43 20.57 7.49
C ILE A 40 -5.71 21.43 7.54
N ARG A 41 -6.49 21.33 8.62
CA ARG A 41 -7.74 22.11 8.75
C ARG A 41 -7.47 23.62 8.84
N LEU A 42 -6.45 24.03 9.60
CA LEU A 42 -6.10 25.45 9.73
C LEU A 42 -5.62 26.04 8.41
N ALA A 43 -4.74 25.34 7.68
CA ALA A 43 -4.28 25.79 6.37
C ALA A 43 -5.43 25.84 5.34
N TRP A 44 -6.26 24.80 5.31
CA TRP A 44 -7.38 24.71 4.38
C TRP A 44 -8.42 25.82 4.61
N PHE A 45 -8.98 25.91 5.81
CA PHE A 45 -10.05 26.86 6.10
C PHE A 45 -9.55 28.28 6.34
N GLY A 46 -8.32 28.45 6.82
CA GLY A 46 -7.74 29.76 7.14
C GLY A 46 -7.15 30.48 5.93
N PHE A 47 -6.65 29.75 4.93
CA PHE A 47 -5.93 30.37 3.80
C PHE A 47 -6.36 29.84 2.43
N VAL A 48 -6.28 28.52 2.21
CA VAL A 48 -6.45 27.93 0.87
C VAL A 48 -7.86 28.14 0.34
N LEU A 49 -8.89 27.80 1.12
CA LEU A 49 -10.29 27.93 0.70
C LEU A 49 -10.67 29.40 0.41
N PRO A 50 -10.40 30.38 1.30
CA PRO A 50 -10.64 31.79 0.99
C PRO A 50 -9.92 32.26 -0.29
N ALA A 51 -8.65 31.89 -0.47
CA ALA A 51 -7.88 32.28 -1.64
C ALA A 51 -8.44 31.68 -2.94
N LEU A 52 -8.83 30.40 -2.92
CA LEU A 52 -9.46 29.73 -4.06
C LEU A 52 -10.79 30.38 -4.43
N VAL A 53 -11.65 30.66 -3.44
CA VAL A 53 -12.95 31.32 -3.68
C VAL A 53 -12.75 32.68 -4.32
N LEU A 54 -11.84 33.51 -3.78
CA LEU A 54 -11.52 34.81 -4.36
C LEU A 54 -10.98 34.69 -5.79
N ASN A 55 -10.12 33.70 -6.06
CA ASN A 55 -9.59 33.48 -7.39
C ASN A 55 -10.67 33.08 -8.41
N TYR A 56 -11.54 32.13 -8.08
CA TYR A 56 -12.64 31.73 -8.96
C TYR A 56 -13.67 32.84 -9.16
N PHE A 57 -13.98 33.63 -8.13
CA PHE A 57 -14.85 34.80 -8.28
C PHE A 57 -14.23 35.88 -9.16
N GLY A 58 -12.92 36.11 -9.05
CA GLY A 58 -12.20 37.02 -9.96
C GLY A 58 -12.27 36.54 -11.41
N GLN A 59 -12.02 35.25 -11.66
CA GLN A 59 -12.14 34.67 -13.01
C GLN A 59 -13.57 34.77 -13.54
N GLY A 60 -14.58 34.54 -12.68
CA GLY A 60 -15.99 34.70 -13.02
C GLY A 60 -16.34 36.14 -13.42
N ALA A 61 -15.89 37.12 -12.64
CA ALA A 61 -16.08 38.54 -12.96
C ALA A 61 -15.42 38.91 -14.30
N MET A 62 -14.20 38.42 -14.54
CA MET A 62 -13.49 38.65 -15.81
C MET A 62 -14.26 38.09 -17.02
N LEU A 63 -14.81 36.88 -16.91
CA LEU A 63 -15.57 36.26 -18.01
C LEU A 63 -16.92 36.95 -18.28
N LEU A 64 -17.51 37.59 -17.27
CA LEU A 64 -18.73 38.38 -17.44
C LEU A 64 -18.46 39.67 -18.23
N GLU A 65 -17.31 40.31 -18.01
CA GLU A 65 -16.92 41.52 -18.74
C GLU A 65 -16.28 41.21 -20.10
N HIS A 66 -15.47 40.15 -20.18
CA HIS A 66 -14.67 39.80 -21.35
C HIS A 66 -14.81 38.30 -21.68
N PRO A 67 -15.90 37.89 -22.38
CA PRO A 67 -16.15 36.48 -22.72
C PRO A 67 -15.04 35.82 -23.55
N ALA A 68 -14.26 36.60 -24.30
CA ALA A 68 -13.12 36.13 -25.09
C ALA A 68 -11.93 35.63 -24.25
N ALA A 69 -11.98 35.78 -22.92
CA ALA A 69 -10.93 35.31 -22.00
C ALA A 69 -11.09 33.83 -21.58
N VAL A 70 -12.02 33.09 -22.18
CA VAL A 70 -12.37 31.69 -21.78
C VAL A 70 -11.25 30.68 -21.96
N ASP A 71 -10.31 30.94 -22.86
CA ASP A 71 -9.14 30.11 -23.15
C ASP A 71 -8.17 30.02 -21.96
N ASN A 72 -7.88 31.13 -21.27
CA ASN A 72 -6.94 31.16 -20.14
C ASN A 72 -7.31 32.25 -19.10
N PRO A 73 -8.47 32.15 -18.44
CA PRO A 73 -8.96 33.20 -17.53
C PRO A 73 -8.01 33.43 -16.35
N PHE A 74 -7.34 32.38 -15.85
CA PHE A 74 -6.37 32.47 -14.76
C PHE A 74 -5.17 33.37 -15.08
N PHE A 75 -4.63 33.31 -16.30
CA PHE A 75 -3.47 34.13 -16.68
C PHE A 75 -3.88 35.52 -17.17
N LYS A 76 -5.05 35.63 -17.80
CA LYS A 76 -5.54 36.91 -18.34
C LYS A 76 -5.96 37.91 -17.25
N ILE A 77 -6.35 37.44 -16.06
CA ILE A 77 -6.67 38.34 -14.92
C ILE A 77 -5.42 38.98 -14.32
N VAL A 78 -4.23 38.46 -14.60
CA VAL A 78 -2.96 38.92 -14.01
C VAL A 78 -2.46 40.15 -14.79
N PRO A 79 -2.09 41.25 -14.09
CA PRO A 79 -1.47 42.40 -14.74
C PRO A 79 -0.22 42.00 -15.53
N HIS A 80 0.02 42.62 -16.70
CA HIS A 80 1.09 42.20 -17.62
C HIS A 80 2.49 42.14 -16.96
N ALA A 81 2.79 43.05 -16.03
CA ALA A 81 4.06 43.05 -15.29
C ALA A 81 4.28 41.82 -14.40
N LEU A 82 3.20 41.17 -13.95
CA LEU A 82 3.23 40.00 -13.06
C LEU A 82 2.98 38.68 -13.78
N LEU A 83 2.74 38.70 -15.10
CA LEU A 83 2.42 37.50 -15.87
C LEU A 83 3.53 36.45 -15.82
N TYR A 84 4.77 36.83 -16.15
CA TYR A 84 5.91 35.89 -16.12
C TYR A 84 6.22 35.38 -14.70
N PRO A 85 6.25 36.23 -13.65
CA PRO A 85 6.31 35.74 -12.27
C PRO A 85 5.22 34.73 -11.91
N MET A 86 3.97 34.98 -12.33
CA MET A 86 2.85 34.07 -12.07
C MET A 86 3.01 32.73 -12.79
N ILE A 87 3.50 32.73 -14.04
CA ILE A 87 3.81 31.49 -14.77
C ILE A 87 4.88 30.68 -14.04
N GLY A 88 5.94 31.34 -13.54
CA GLY A 88 6.96 30.68 -12.72
C GLY A 88 6.38 30.07 -11.45
N LEU A 89 5.54 30.82 -10.73
CA LEU A 89 4.87 30.35 -9.52
C LEU A 89 3.93 29.17 -9.80
N ALA A 90 3.10 29.26 -10.85
CA ALA A 90 2.19 28.19 -11.25
C ALA A 90 2.94 26.91 -11.65
N THR A 91 4.06 27.06 -12.35
CA THR A 91 4.93 25.93 -12.72
C THR A 91 5.53 25.28 -11.48
N ALA A 92 6.05 26.07 -10.53
CA ALA A 92 6.56 25.55 -9.27
C ALA A 92 5.47 24.82 -8.46
N ALA A 93 4.25 25.37 -8.40
CA ALA A 93 3.11 24.73 -7.77
C ALA A 93 2.75 23.39 -8.43
N ALA A 94 2.75 23.31 -9.77
CA ALA A 94 2.50 22.07 -10.50
C ALA A 94 3.57 21.00 -10.24
N VAL A 95 4.84 21.39 -10.13
CA VAL A 95 5.93 20.49 -9.75
C VAL A 95 5.74 19.98 -8.32
N ILE A 96 5.42 20.85 -7.36
CA ILE A 96 5.17 20.47 -5.96
C ILE A 96 3.98 19.50 -5.86
N ALA A 97 2.87 19.80 -6.54
CA ALA A 97 1.70 18.93 -6.58
C ALA A 97 2.04 17.54 -7.16
N SER A 98 2.81 17.50 -8.25
CA SER A 98 3.27 16.24 -8.85
C SER A 98 4.13 15.42 -7.88
N GLN A 99 5.02 16.07 -7.14
CA GLN A 99 5.87 15.39 -6.14
C GLN A 99 5.06 14.82 -4.96
N ALA A 100 4.03 15.54 -4.51
CA ALA A 100 3.13 15.04 -3.47
C ALA A 100 2.44 13.74 -3.90
N VAL A 101 1.90 13.70 -5.13
CA VAL A 101 1.23 12.50 -5.67
C VAL A 101 2.20 11.33 -5.84
N ILE A 102 3.42 11.57 -6.33
CA ILE A 102 4.45 10.53 -6.47
C ILE A 102 4.82 9.93 -5.10
N SER A 103 5.00 10.79 -4.09
CA SER A 103 5.31 10.36 -2.72
C SER A 103 4.16 9.59 -2.07
N GLY A 104 2.92 10.02 -2.32
CA GLY A 104 1.72 9.30 -1.91
C GLY A 104 1.64 7.90 -2.53
N ALA A 105 1.97 7.76 -3.82
CA ALA A 105 2.00 6.48 -4.51
C ALA A 105 3.06 5.51 -3.92
N PHE A 106 4.23 6.02 -3.52
CA PHE A 106 5.25 5.21 -2.83
C PHE A 106 4.74 4.71 -1.48
N SER A 107 4.11 5.58 -0.70
CA SER A 107 3.55 5.24 0.61
C SER A 107 2.46 4.18 0.49
N MET A 108 1.46 4.41 -0.38
CA MET A 108 0.37 3.45 -0.62
C MET A 108 0.89 2.10 -1.16
N THR A 109 1.91 2.10 -2.02
CA THR A 109 2.50 0.86 -2.53
C THR A 109 3.21 0.09 -1.42
N ARG A 110 3.94 0.79 -0.54
CA ARG A 110 4.60 0.18 0.62
C ARG A 110 3.57 -0.45 1.55
N GLU A 111 2.49 0.26 1.88
CA GLU A 111 1.41 -0.27 2.72
C GLU A 111 0.75 -1.50 2.07
N ALA A 112 0.53 -1.47 0.75
CA ALA A 112 0.04 -2.62 0.00
C ALA A 112 1.02 -3.81 0.01
N MET A 113 2.33 -3.58 0.02
CA MET A 113 3.34 -4.63 0.18
C MET A 113 3.28 -5.26 1.57
N SER A 114 3.20 -4.43 2.62
CA SER A 114 3.10 -4.86 4.02
C SER A 114 1.86 -5.73 4.25
N LEU A 115 0.70 -5.28 3.76
CA LEU A 115 -0.58 -6.02 3.81
C LEU A 115 -0.63 -7.22 2.85
N GLY A 116 0.41 -7.45 2.04
CA GLY A 116 0.51 -8.60 1.15
C GLY A 116 -0.33 -8.52 -0.13
N TYR A 117 -0.79 -7.34 -0.52
CA TYR A 117 -1.49 -7.09 -1.78
C TYR A 117 -0.56 -6.82 -2.96
N SER A 118 0.69 -6.43 -2.72
CA SER A 118 1.69 -6.19 -3.78
C SER A 118 2.93 -7.06 -3.61
N MET A 119 3.64 -7.29 -4.71
CA MET A 119 4.93 -7.94 -4.67
C MET A 119 5.93 -7.09 -3.91
N ARG A 120 6.83 -7.73 -3.15
CA ARG A 120 7.85 -7.01 -2.40
C ARG A 120 8.81 -6.33 -3.38
N MET A 121 9.02 -5.04 -3.22
CA MET A 121 9.96 -4.24 -4.00
C MET A 121 11.04 -3.66 -3.07
N PRO A 122 12.22 -3.27 -3.59
CA PRO A 122 13.18 -2.52 -2.81
C PRO A 122 12.58 -1.17 -2.38
N VAL A 123 12.69 -0.89 -1.09
CA VAL A 123 12.26 0.35 -0.46
C VAL A 123 13.51 1.07 0.03
N VAL A 124 13.73 2.30 -0.42
CA VAL A 124 14.87 3.12 -0.01
C VAL A 124 14.34 4.25 0.87
N HIS A 125 14.77 4.28 2.12
CA HIS A 125 14.48 5.38 3.03
C HIS A 125 15.41 6.55 2.71
N THR A 126 14.83 7.68 2.32
CA THR A 126 15.61 8.89 2.00
C THR A 126 15.96 9.70 3.24
N SER A 127 15.24 9.50 4.36
CA SER A 127 15.54 10.08 5.65
C SER A 127 15.54 9.02 6.76
N ARG A 128 16.47 9.15 7.71
CA ARG A 128 16.55 8.29 8.91
C ARG A 128 15.56 8.70 10.00
N GLU A 129 15.00 9.90 9.94
CA GLU A 129 14.15 10.47 10.99
C GLU A 129 12.67 10.52 10.58
N MET A 130 12.37 10.51 9.28
CA MET A 130 11.01 10.61 8.75
C MET A 130 10.59 9.33 8.03
N SER A 131 9.89 8.44 8.74
CA SER A 131 9.37 7.15 8.21
C SER A 131 8.52 7.31 6.94
N GLY A 132 7.88 8.48 6.75
CA GLY A 132 7.06 8.78 5.57
C GLY A 132 7.83 9.20 4.30
N GLN A 133 9.15 9.34 4.35
CA GLN A 133 9.97 9.66 3.18
C GLN A 133 10.55 8.38 2.57
N VAL A 134 9.71 7.76 1.75
CA VAL A 134 9.96 6.46 1.14
C VAL A 134 10.15 6.62 -0.36
N PHE A 135 11.24 6.10 -0.90
CA PHE A 135 11.47 5.99 -2.33
C PHE A 135 11.31 4.54 -2.80
N VAL A 136 10.43 4.31 -3.77
CA VAL A 136 10.24 2.99 -4.40
C VAL A 136 10.63 3.09 -5.88
N PRO A 137 11.87 2.70 -6.25
CA PRO A 137 12.41 2.93 -7.59
C PRO A 137 11.55 2.34 -8.71
N TRP A 138 11.02 1.14 -8.51
CA TRP A 138 10.16 0.46 -9.48
C TRP A 138 8.87 1.23 -9.77
N VAL A 139 8.23 1.75 -8.73
CA VAL A 139 7.02 2.57 -8.86
C VAL A 139 7.36 3.87 -9.56
N ASN A 140 8.48 4.51 -9.22
CA ASN A 140 8.91 5.75 -9.85
C ASN A 140 9.12 5.59 -11.36
N SER A 141 9.87 4.57 -11.77
CA SER A 141 10.10 4.27 -13.19
C SER A 141 8.80 3.91 -13.92
N PHE A 142 7.91 3.15 -13.27
CA PHE A 142 6.60 2.83 -13.82
C PHE A 142 5.74 4.09 -14.04
N LEU A 143 5.67 4.97 -13.03
CA LEU A 143 4.97 6.25 -13.14
C LEU A 143 5.55 7.11 -14.26
N LEU A 144 6.88 7.20 -14.37
CA LEU A 144 7.54 7.94 -15.43
C LEU A 144 7.12 7.45 -16.82
N VAL A 145 7.19 6.13 -17.05
CA VAL A 145 6.77 5.53 -18.33
C VAL A 145 5.29 5.81 -18.61
N MET A 146 4.42 5.65 -17.61
CA MET A 146 2.99 5.90 -17.76
C MET A 146 2.68 7.37 -18.06
N VAL A 147 3.37 8.30 -17.41
CA VAL A 147 3.23 9.74 -17.68
C VAL A 147 3.70 10.07 -19.09
N LEU A 148 4.83 9.54 -19.55
CA LEU A 148 5.31 9.75 -20.91
C LEU A 148 4.32 9.20 -21.95
N LEU A 149 3.78 8.00 -21.73
CA LEU A 149 2.75 7.42 -22.60
C LEU A 149 1.47 8.27 -22.60
N ALA A 150 1.04 8.78 -21.44
CA ALA A 150 -0.13 9.64 -21.36
C ALA A 150 0.11 10.97 -22.09
N VAL A 151 1.25 11.62 -21.92
CA VAL A 151 1.59 12.88 -22.60
C VAL A 151 1.61 12.71 -24.13
N VAL A 152 2.26 11.64 -24.62
CA VAL A 152 2.34 11.35 -26.06
C VAL A 152 0.98 10.91 -26.64
N GLY A 153 0.20 10.16 -25.87
CA GLY A 153 -1.10 9.65 -26.27
C GLY A 153 -2.19 10.72 -26.32
N PHE A 154 -2.31 11.54 -25.27
CA PHE A 154 -3.36 12.54 -25.13
C PHE A 154 -3.05 13.85 -25.86
N ARG A 155 -1.76 14.23 -25.98
CA ARG A 155 -1.23 15.39 -26.73
C ARG A 155 -1.72 16.79 -26.31
N SER A 156 -2.86 16.91 -25.64
CA SER A 156 -3.41 18.16 -25.11
C SER A 156 -3.81 18.03 -23.64
N SER A 157 -3.71 19.14 -22.89
CA SER A 157 -4.10 19.18 -21.48
C SER A 157 -5.60 18.97 -21.28
N ASP A 158 -6.42 19.42 -22.24
CA ASP A 158 -7.89 19.30 -22.18
C ASP A 158 -8.33 17.83 -22.24
N SER A 159 -7.73 17.02 -23.12
CA SER A 159 -8.04 15.60 -23.23
C SER A 159 -7.57 14.80 -22.01
N LEU A 160 -6.41 15.17 -21.44
CA LEU A 160 -5.90 14.58 -20.21
C LEU A 160 -6.80 14.90 -18.99
N SER A 161 -7.34 16.13 -18.92
CA SER A 161 -8.22 16.55 -17.82
C SER A 161 -9.52 15.75 -17.77
N ALA A 162 -10.07 15.38 -18.94
CA ALA A 162 -11.28 14.57 -19.04
C ALA A 162 -11.07 13.15 -18.50
N ALA A 163 -9.87 12.58 -18.67
CA ALA A 163 -9.55 11.25 -18.21
C ALA A 163 -9.52 11.15 -16.68
N TYR A 164 -8.90 12.13 -16.02
CA TYR A 164 -8.64 12.11 -14.58
C TYR A 164 -9.91 12.18 -13.71
N GLY A 165 -10.94 12.92 -14.13
CA GLY A 165 -12.15 13.17 -13.32
C GLY A 165 -12.93 11.91 -12.90
N ILE A 166 -12.93 10.86 -13.72
CA ILE A 166 -13.62 9.59 -13.40
C ILE A 166 -12.95 8.87 -12.23
N ALA A 167 -11.62 8.80 -12.22
CA ALA A 167 -10.88 8.09 -11.17
C ALA A 167 -11.05 8.77 -9.81
N VAL A 168 -10.99 10.11 -9.78
CA VAL A 168 -11.15 10.87 -8.54
C VAL A 168 -12.57 10.78 -8.00
N THR A 169 -13.59 10.96 -8.85
CA THR A 169 -14.99 10.84 -8.40
C THR A 169 -15.36 9.43 -7.97
N GLY A 170 -14.82 8.41 -8.65
CA GLY A 170 -14.96 7.03 -8.21
C GLY A 170 -14.32 6.82 -6.84
N THR A 171 -13.14 7.39 -6.60
CA THR A 171 -12.47 7.35 -5.30
C THR A 171 -13.31 8.03 -4.22
N MET A 172 -13.86 9.22 -4.48
CA MET A 172 -14.74 9.94 -3.56
C MET A 172 -16.00 9.12 -3.20
N ALA A 173 -16.66 8.51 -4.19
CA ALA A 173 -17.81 7.66 -3.94
C ALA A 173 -17.45 6.44 -3.06
N ILE A 174 -16.32 5.78 -3.33
CA ILE A 174 -15.84 4.65 -2.54
C ILE A 174 -15.49 5.08 -1.11
N THR A 175 -14.80 6.22 -0.93
CA THR A 175 -14.44 6.70 0.40
C THR A 175 -15.67 7.11 1.21
N THR A 176 -16.69 7.70 0.58
CA THR A 176 -17.99 7.96 1.21
C THR A 176 -18.65 6.66 1.67
N LEU A 177 -18.69 5.62 0.84
CA LEU A 177 -19.23 4.30 1.24
C LEU A 177 -18.45 3.70 2.42
N LEU A 178 -17.12 3.73 2.37
CA LEU A 178 -16.26 3.25 3.46
C LEU A 178 -16.49 4.05 4.75
N ALA A 179 -16.61 5.38 4.66
CA ALA A 179 -16.88 6.24 5.80
C ALA A 179 -18.23 5.90 6.47
N LEU A 180 -19.26 5.57 5.69
CA LEU A 180 -20.56 5.11 6.23
C LEU A 180 -20.44 3.76 6.94
N VAL A 181 -19.65 2.82 6.39
CA VAL A 181 -19.38 1.53 7.03
C VAL A 181 -18.65 1.74 8.36
N VAL A 182 -17.64 2.61 8.41
CA VAL A 182 -16.90 2.96 9.63
C VAL A 182 -17.82 3.63 10.65
N ALA A 183 -18.63 4.60 10.24
CA ALA A 183 -19.58 5.29 11.10
C ALA A 183 -20.59 4.31 11.74
N ARG A 184 -21.03 3.29 10.99
CA ARG A 184 -21.96 2.29 11.50
C ARG A 184 -21.29 1.23 12.37
N ARG A 185 -20.14 0.69 11.96
CA ARG A 185 -19.50 -0.46 12.63
C ARG A 185 -18.53 -0.09 13.74
N GLN A 186 -17.77 0.98 13.58
CA GLN A 186 -16.75 1.40 14.55
C GLN A 186 -17.24 2.53 15.45
N TRP A 187 -17.96 3.53 14.91
CA TRP A 187 -18.49 4.64 15.71
C TRP A 187 -19.89 4.39 16.27
N HIS A 188 -20.51 3.26 15.89
CA HIS A 188 -21.82 2.82 16.37
C HIS A 188 -22.95 3.86 16.18
N TRP A 189 -22.91 4.67 15.11
CA TRP A 189 -23.96 5.65 14.84
C TRP A 189 -25.31 4.97 14.56
N ASN A 190 -26.40 5.70 14.86
CA ASN A 190 -27.76 5.25 14.54
C ASN A 190 -27.89 5.07 13.01
N GLY A 191 -28.46 3.94 12.58
CA GLY A 191 -28.65 3.61 11.17
C GLY A 191 -29.41 4.69 10.38
N VAL A 192 -30.39 5.36 11.01
CA VAL A 192 -31.13 6.46 10.36
C VAL A 192 -30.21 7.63 10.03
N VAL A 193 -29.33 8.01 10.97
CA VAL A 193 -28.36 9.11 10.77
C VAL A 193 -27.36 8.74 9.67
N VAL A 194 -26.87 7.49 9.67
CA VAL A 194 -25.96 7.00 8.62
C VAL A 194 -26.63 7.05 7.26
N VAL A 195 -27.89 6.63 7.14
CA VAL A 195 -28.62 6.67 5.87
C VAL A 195 -28.88 8.10 5.42
N LEU A 196 -29.28 9.01 6.31
CA LEU A 196 -29.53 10.41 5.94
C LEU A 196 -28.25 11.12 5.49
N VAL A 197 -27.17 11.01 6.26
CA VAL A 197 -25.87 11.60 5.91
C VAL A 197 -25.33 10.95 4.63
N GLY A 198 -25.41 9.62 4.53
CA GLY A 198 -24.98 8.88 3.36
C GLY A 198 -25.75 9.23 2.11
N ALA A 199 -27.06 9.44 2.19
CA ALA A 199 -27.88 9.87 1.07
C ALA A 199 -27.45 11.24 0.55
N VAL A 200 -27.19 12.20 1.44
CA VAL A 200 -26.72 13.54 1.04
C VAL A 200 -25.35 13.46 0.36
N LEU A 201 -24.38 12.78 0.98
CA LEU A 201 -23.01 12.70 0.44
C LEU A 201 -22.94 11.89 -0.86
N LEU A 202 -23.57 10.71 -0.91
CA LEU A 202 -23.59 9.89 -2.13
C LEU A 202 -24.34 10.56 -3.27
N THR A 203 -25.39 11.35 -2.99
CA THR A 203 -26.06 12.09 -4.07
C THR A 203 -25.09 13.06 -4.75
N ILE A 204 -24.24 13.75 -3.98
CA ILE A 204 -23.24 14.67 -4.52
C ILE A 204 -22.18 13.88 -5.32
N ASP A 205 -21.59 12.84 -4.70
CA ASP A 205 -20.53 12.06 -5.33
C ASP A 205 -21.00 11.33 -6.60
N LEU A 206 -22.18 10.69 -6.56
CA LEU A 206 -22.74 9.99 -7.70
C LEU A 206 -23.18 10.95 -8.80
N SER A 207 -23.58 12.19 -8.46
CA SER A 207 -23.85 13.22 -9.47
C SER A 207 -22.56 13.60 -10.23
N PHE A 208 -21.45 13.82 -9.51
CA PHE A 208 -20.16 14.09 -10.14
C PHE A 208 -19.64 12.88 -10.92
N PHE A 209 -19.76 11.68 -10.36
CA PHE A 209 -19.35 10.44 -11.04
C PHE A 209 -20.15 10.22 -12.33
N GLY A 210 -21.48 10.37 -12.27
CA GLY A 210 -22.35 10.26 -13.44
C GLY A 210 -22.04 11.30 -14.52
N ALA A 211 -21.75 12.54 -14.13
CA ALA A 211 -21.34 13.59 -15.08
C ALA A 211 -20.01 13.28 -15.78
N ASN A 212 -19.07 12.64 -15.07
CA ASN A 212 -17.79 12.22 -15.65
C ASN A 212 -17.89 10.94 -16.47
N LEU A 213 -18.90 10.09 -16.26
CA LEU A 213 -19.10 8.86 -17.02
C LEU A 213 -19.34 9.13 -18.52
N ILE A 214 -19.92 10.29 -18.86
CA ILE A 214 -20.09 10.74 -20.26
C ILE A 214 -18.72 10.97 -20.94
N LYS A 215 -17.67 11.26 -20.17
CA LYS A 215 -16.32 11.51 -20.67
C LYS A 215 -15.47 10.25 -20.84
N VAL A 216 -16.03 9.05 -20.60
CA VAL A 216 -15.31 7.77 -20.81
C VAL A 216 -14.77 7.66 -22.23
N ASP A 217 -15.60 7.95 -23.22
CA ASP A 217 -15.22 7.89 -24.64
C ASP A 217 -14.17 8.94 -25.04
N HIS A 218 -14.04 9.98 -24.23
CA HIS A 218 -13.13 11.11 -24.45
C HIS A 218 -11.82 10.98 -23.66
N GLY A 219 -11.49 9.77 -23.18
CA GLY A 219 -10.23 9.49 -22.47
C GLY A 219 -10.40 8.91 -21.07
N GLY A 220 -11.60 8.98 -20.49
CA GLY A 220 -11.90 8.42 -19.17
C GLY A 220 -11.73 6.91 -19.04
N TRP A 221 -11.71 6.17 -20.15
CA TRP A 221 -11.40 4.74 -20.16
C TRP A 221 -9.96 4.43 -19.72
N PHE A 222 -9.01 5.34 -19.94
CA PHE A 222 -7.58 5.11 -19.69
C PHE A 222 -7.28 4.78 -18.21
N PRO A 223 -7.65 5.62 -17.23
CA PRO A 223 -7.40 5.30 -15.82
C PRO A 223 -8.22 4.09 -15.33
N LEU A 224 -9.37 3.81 -15.93
CA LEU A 224 -10.17 2.61 -15.60
C LEU A 224 -9.43 1.33 -16.01
N VAL A 225 -8.88 1.29 -17.23
CA VAL A 225 -8.08 0.15 -17.71
C VAL A 225 -6.81 0.00 -16.87
N LEU A 226 -6.14 1.10 -16.56
CA LEU A 226 -4.96 1.08 -15.69
C LEU A 226 -5.29 0.54 -14.29
N GLY A 227 -6.36 1.05 -13.67
CA GLY A 227 -6.84 0.60 -12.36
C GLY A 227 -7.24 -0.87 -12.36
N LEU A 228 -7.93 -1.33 -13.41
CA LEU A 228 -8.27 -2.75 -13.58
C LEU A 228 -7.02 -3.62 -13.72
N GLY A 229 -6.01 -3.17 -14.48
CA GLY A 229 -4.73 -3.86 -14.61
C GLY A 229 -4.01 -4.01 -13.27
N VAL A 230 -3.89 -2.92 -12.51
CA VAL A 230 -3.30 -2.94 -11.16
C VAL A 230 -4.11 -3.85 -10.21
N PHE A 231 -5.45 -3.79 -10.28
CA PHE A 231 -6.32 -4.66 -9.48
C PHE A 231 -6.13 -6.15 -9.80
N VAL A 232 -5.99 -6.50 -11.08
CA VAL A 232 -5.68 -7.88 -11.51
C VAL A 232 -4.32 -8.33 -10.98
N LEU A 233 -3.30 -7.47 -11.00
CA LEU A 233 -1.98 -7.77 -10.42
C LEU A 233 -2.09 -8.02 -8.91
N MET A 234 -2.75 -7.13 -8.18
CA MET A 234 -2.90 -7.23 -6.72
C MET A 234 -3.68 -8.49 -6.31
N THR A 235 -4.81 -8.76 -6.97
CA THR A 235 -5.63 -9.95 -6.67
C THR A 235 -4.93 -11.25 -7.05
N THR A 236 -4.14 -11.26 -8.13
CA THR A 236 -3.31 -12.41 -8.53
C THR A 236 -2.19 -12.65 -7.53
N TRP A 237 -1.50 -11.60 -7.08
CA TRP A 237 -0.46 -11.71 -6.06
C TRP A 237 -1.00 -12.26 -4.74
N ARG A 238 -2.06 -11.63 -4.20
CA ARG A 238 -2.69 -12.05 -2.94
C ARG A 238 -3.11 -13.52 -3.00
N ARG A 239 -3.83 -13.90 -4.06
CA ARG A 239 -4.33 -15.27 -4.20
C ARG A 239 -3.20 -16.27 -4.37
N GLY A 240 -2.13 -15.93 -5.11
CA GLY A 240 -0.97 -16.81 -5.28
C GLY A 240 -0.24 -17.02 -3.96
N ARG A 241 -0.06 -15.96 -3.17
CA ARG A 241 0.49 -16.06 -1.82
C ARG A 241 -0.36 -16.96 -0.91
N GLU A 242 -1.69 -16.81 -0.95
CA GLU A 242 -2.60 -17.67 -0.18
C GLU A 242 -2.46 -19.15 -0.56
N LEU A 243 -2.33 -19.48 -1.85
CA LEU A 243 -2.13 -20.85 -2.32
C LEU A 243 -0.78 -21.43 -1.86
N VAL A 244 0.30 -20.66 -1.97
CA VAL A 244 1.62 -21.06 -1.47
C VAL A 244 1.56 -21.36 0.03
N VAL A 245 0.97 -20.46 0.82
CA VAL A 245 0.82 -20.66 2.28
C VAL A 245 -0.02 -21.89 2.61
N ARG A 246 -1.10 -22.15 1.85
CA ARG A 246 -1.90 -23.38 2.01
C ARG A 246 -1.10 -24.63 1.68
N GLY A 247 -0.32 -24.61 0.59
CA GLY A 247 0.54 -25.73 0.19
C GLY A 247 1.56 -26.10 1.26
N ILE A 248 2.20 -25.09 1.87
CA ILE A 248 3.16 -25.30 2.98
C ILE A 248 2.45 -25.90 4.20
N ARG A 249 1.27 -25.39 4.56
CA ARG A 249 0.52 -25.86 5.73
C ARG A 249 0.07 -27.32 5.63
N GLN A 250 -0.17 -27.83 4.41
CA GLN A 250 -0.68 -29.19 4.19
C GLN A 250 0.41 -30.28 4.29
N GLY A 251 1.70 -29.93 4.35
CA GLY A 251 2.82 -30.89 4.39
C GLY A 251 3.63 -30.93 5.70
N GLY A 252 3.27 -30.12 6.71
CA GLY A 252 4.07 -29.97 7.93
C GLY A 252 3.72 -30.99 9.02
N LEU A 253 4.75 -31.57 9.66
CA LEU A 253 4.60 -32.35 10.90
C LEU A 253 4.14 -31.44 12.04
N ALA A 254 3.34 -31.95 12.97
CA ALA A 254 2.93 -31.20 14.16
C ALA A 254 4.14 -30.93 15.08
N LEU A 255 4.27 -29.68 15.56
CA LEU A 255 5.45 -29.23 16.30
C LEU A 255 5.56 -29.86 17.69
N ALA A 256 4.45 -29.94 18.44
CA ALA A 256 4.45 -30.46 19.81
C ALA A 256 4.98 -31.91 19.91
N PRO A 257 4.43 -32.91 19.17
CA PRO A 257 4.94 -34.28 19.24
C PRO A 257 6.36 -34.41 18.69
N PHE A 258 6.77 -33.52 17.77
CA PHE A 258 8.13 -33.48 17.27
C PHE A 258 9.14 -33.02 18.34
N ILE A 259 8.82 -31.98 19.10
CA ILE A 259 9.67 -31.49 20.20
C ILE A 259 9.81 -32.57 21.29
N GLU A 260 8.73 -33.25 21.63
CA GLU A 260 8.74 -34.36 22.59
C GLU A 260 9.67 -35.49 22.13
N ASN A 261 9.53 -35.93 20.87
CA ASN A 261 10.37 -36.99 20.31
C ASN A 261 11.86 -36.61 20.22
N ILE A 262 12.17 -35.37 19.81
CA ILE A 262 13.55 -34.85 19.76
C ILE A 262 14.14 -34.70 21.16
N SER A 263 13.31 -34.43 22.17
CA SER A 263 13.77 -34.32 23.56
C SER A 263 14.11 -35.68 24.16
N GLU A 264 13.38 -36.73 23.77
CA GLU A 264 13.69 -38.12 24.15
C GLU A 264 14.91 -38.68 23.42
N HIS A 265 15.06 -38.34 22.12
CA HIS A 265 16.16 -38.83 21.27
C HIS A 265 16.94 -37.65 20.67
N PRO A 266 17.73 -36.94 21.49
CA PRO A 266 18.40 -35.73 21.04
C PRO A 266 19.49 -36.05 20.00
N PRO A 267 19.48 -35.39 18.83
CA PRO A 267 20.60 -35.43 17.89
C PRO A 267 21.80 -34.68 18.47
N LEU A 268 22.93 -34.69 17.75
CA LEU A 268 24.13 -33.95 18.15
C LEU A 268 23.79 -32.47 18.35
N ARG A 269 24.07 -31.93 19.55
CA ARG A 269 23.89 -30.51 19.86
C ARG A 269 25.16 -29.73 19.58
N VAL A 270 25.02 -28.57 18.94
CA VAL A 270 26.11 -27.60 18.74
C VAL A 270 25.81 -26.29 19.48
N PRO A 271 26.85 -25.59 19.96
CA PRO A 271 26.68 -24.31 20.64
C PRO A 271 26.09 -23.26 19.69
N GLY A 272 25.35 -22.32 20.27
CA GLY A 272 24.76 -21.17 19.56
C GLY A 272 23.23 -21.23 19.45
N THR A 273 22.67 -20.21 18.80
CA THR A 273 21.22 -20.04 18.63
C THR A 273 20.82 -20.19 17.16
N ALA A 274 19.88 -21.07 16.87
CA ALA A 274 19.26 -21.17 15.54
C ALA A 274 17.89 -20.51 15.53
N VAL A 275 17.67 -19.57 14.61
CA VAL A 275 16.38 -18.92 14.38
C VAL A 275 15.79 -19.47 13.08
N PHE A 276 14.71 -20.22 13.19
CA PHE A 276 13.96 -20.78 12.07
C PHE A 276 12.76 -19.89 11.78
N LEU A 277 12.72 -19.25 10.60
CA LEU A 277 11.54 -18.48 10.21
C LEU A 277 10.44 -19.42 9.72
N THR A 278 9.22 -19.21 10.22
CA THR A 278 8.05 -19.99 9.83
C THR A 278 6.81 -19.10 9.71
N ALA A 279 5.92 -19.45 8.79
CA ALA A 279 4.59 -18.85 8.66
C ALA A 279 3.50 -19.63 9.44
N ASN A 280 3.86 -20.78 10.01
CA ASN A 280 2.97 -21.61 10.82
C ASN A 280 3.69 -22.09 12.09
N GLN A 281 3.19 -21.66 13.23
CA GLN A 281 3.77 -21.92 14.55
C GLN A 281 3.37 -23.26 15.16
N ALA A 282 2.38 -23.93 14.57
CA ALA A 282 1.92 -25.24 15.00
C ALA A 282 2.62 -26.39 14.25
N SER A 283 3.34 -26.10 13.16
CA SER A 283 4.04 -27.08 12.36
C SER A 283 5.55 -26.92 12.44
N VAL A 284 6.28 -28.03 12.33
CA VAL A 284 7.74 -28.02 12.25
C VAL A 284 8.19 -27.30 10.97
N PRO A 285 9.07 -26.29 11.06
CA PRO A 285 9.59 -25.59 9.89
C PRO A 285 10.33 -26.56 8.95
N HIS A 286 10.12 -26.44 7.65
CA HIS A 286 10.83 -27.27 6.66
C HIS A 286 12.36 -27.09 6.75
N SER A 287 12.83 -25.89 7.07
CA SER A 287 14.25 -25.59 7.28
C SER A 287 14.84 -26.39 8.43
N LEU A 288 14.10 -26.60 9.52
CA LEU A 288 14.52 -27.43 10.65
C LEU A 288 14.60 -28.91 10.26
N LEU A 289 13.56 -29.44 9.61
CA LEU A 289 13.55 -30.83 9.13
C LEU A 289 14.70 -31.11 8.16
N HIS A 290 14.95 -30.19 7.24
CA HIS A 290 16.01 -30.33 6.25
C HIS A 290 17.41 -30.22 6.89
N ASN A 291 17.59 -29.30 7.84
CA ASN A 291 18.83 -29.23 8.63
C ASN A 291 19.09 -30.54 9.38
N LEU A 292 18.07 -31.12 10.04
CA LEU A 292 18.23 -32.40 10.73
C LEU A 292 18.49 -33.56 9.79
N LYS A 293 17.84 -33.60 8.61
CA LYS A 293 18.04 -34.65 7.61
C LYS A 293 19.47 -34.67 7.06
N HIS A 294 20.04 -33.50 6.77
CA HIS A 294 21.32 -33.40 6.08
C HIS A 294 22.50 -33.17 7.02
N ASN A 295 22.38 -32.24 7.96
CA ASN A 295 23.45 -31.89 8.90
C ASN A 295 23.42 -32.74 10.17
N LYS A 296 22.27 -33.35 10.50
CA LYS A 296 22.08 -34.21 11.69
C LYS A 296 22.44 -33.53 13.02
N VAL A 297 22.29 -32.21 13.06
CA VAL A 297 22.69 -31.36 14.18
C VAL A 297 21.52 -30.47 14.60
N LEU A 298 21.38 -30.25 15.90
CA LEU A 298 20.46 -29.29 16.51
C LEU A 298 21.27 -28.25 17.29
N HIS A 299 20.82 -27.00 17.35
CA HIS A 299 21.51 -25.99 18.15
C HIS A 299 21.07 -26.10 19.61
N GLU A 300 21.86 -25.57 20.54
CA GLU A 300 21.49 -25.51 21.96
C GLU A 300 20.17 -24.77 22.15
N ARG A 301 19.99 -23.62 21.48
CA ARG A 301 18.75 -22.85 21.50
C ARG A 301 18.11 -22.78 20.12
N ASN A 302 16.85 -23.20 20.02
CA ASN A 302 16.11 -23.21 18.76
C ASN A 302 14.89 -22.30 18.87
N VAL A 303 14.85 -21.25 18.05
CA VAL A 303 13.78 -20.25 18.07
C VAL A 303 12.97 -20.34 16.79
N LEU A 304 11.67 -20.60 16.93
CA LEU A 304 10.71 -20.50 15.84
C LEU A 304 10.22 -19.06 15.77
N LEU A 305 10.70 -18.31 14.78
CA LEU A 305 10.35 -16.91 14.57
C LEU A 305 9.22 -16.79 13.55
N THR A 306 8.13 -16.14 13.95
CA THR A 306 7.05 -15.71 13.05
C THR A 306 7.01 -14.20 13.01
N VAL A 307 7.00 -13.65 11.80
CA VAL A 307 6.82 -12.21 11.57
C VAL A 307 5.46 -11.98 10.95
N GLU A 308 4.58 -11.28 11.68
CA GLU A 308 3.23 -10.95 11.25
C GLU A 308 3.10 -9.45 11.03
N VAL A 309 2.39 -9.08 9.97
CA VAL A 309 2.04 -7.69 9.69
C VAL A 309 0.56 -7.52 10.00
N LEU A 310 0.22 -6.58 10.87
CA LEU A 310 -1.13 -6.27 11.30
C LEU A 310 -1.83 -5.31 10.33
N ASP A 311 -3.16 -5.36 10.34
CA ASP A 311 -4.03 -4.43 9.61
C ASP A 311 -4.11 -3.04 10.27
N THR A 312 -3.43 -2.83 11.40
CA THR A 312 -3.29 -1.53 12.07
C THR A 312 -2.01 -0.81 11.61
N PRO A 313 -2.00 0.54 11.57
CA PRO A 313 -0.85 1.29 11.08
C PRO A 313 0.40 1.09 11.94
N MET A 314 0.21 1.00 13.26
CA MET A 314 1.24 0.66 14.23
C MET A 314 0.72 -0.49 15.08
N ALA A 315 1.62 -1.39 15.49
CA ALA A 315 1.30 -2.39 16.48
C ALA A 315 1.46 -1.80 17.90
N ASP A 316 0.62 -2.24 18.83
CA ASP A 316 0.70 -1.79 20.21
C ASP A 316 1.98 -2.32 20.87
N ALA A 317 2.58 -1.53 21.75
CA ALA A 317 3.86 -1.86 22.40
C ALA A 317 3.85 -3.21 23.16
N THR A 318 2.66 -3.65 23.61
CA THR A 318 2.46 -4.93 24.28
C THR A 318 2.24 -6.10 23.31
N GLU A 319 1.82 -5.83 22.08
CA GLU A 319 1.58 -6.85 21.05
C GLU A 319 2.77 -7.05 20.11
N HIS A 320 3.72 -6.10 20.08
CA HIS A 320 4.91 -6.15 19.23
C HIS A 320 5.74 -7.43 19.37
N LEU A 321 5.80 -7.99 20.58
CA LEU A 321 6.67 -9.11 20.92
C LEU A 321 5.95 -10.11 21.81
N ARG A 322 5.86 -11.36 21.37
CA ARG A 322 5.42 -12.47 22.21
C ARG A 322 6.45 -13.59 22.21
N VAL A 323 6.82 -14.01 23.41
CA VAL A 323 7.77 -15.10 23.66
C VAL A 323 7.06 -16.20 24.44
N GLU A 324 7.20 -17.44 23.99
CA GLU A 324 6.69 -18.63 24.68
C GLU A 324 7.75 -19.74 24.65
N SER A 325 8.00 -20.38 25.80
CA SER A 325 8.87 -21.55 25.86
C SER A 325 8.07 -22.81 25.55
N LEU A 326 8.56 -23.63 24.62
CA LEU A 326 7.94 -24.89 24.22
C LEU A 326 8.58 -26.12 24.90
N GLY A 327 9.62 -25.91 25.71
CA GLY A 327 10.42 -26.98 26.30
C GLY A 327 11.52 -27.51 25.37
N GLY A 328 12.47 -28.27 25.91
CA GLY A 328 13.57 -28.87 25.13
C GLY A 328 14.53 -27.87 24.48
N GLU A 329 14.61 -26.65 25.00
CA GLU A 329 15.30 -25.48 24.42
C GLU A 329 14.69 -24.96 23.10
N PHE A 330 13.40 -25.25 22.89
CA PHE A 330 12.61 -24.62 21.84
C PHE A 330 11.84 -23.42 22.37
N TYR A 331 11.90 -22.32 21.63
CA TYR A 331 11.19 -21.09 21.93
C TYR A 331 10.37 -20.67 20.72
N ARG A 332 9.17 -20.18 20.97
CA ARG A 332 8.30 -19.54 19.99
C ARG A 332 8.42 -18.02 20.17
N LEU A 333 8.67 -17.34 19.06
CA LEU A 333 8.85 -15.90 19.01
C LEU A 333 7.93 -15.33 17.94
N GLU A 334 6.99 -14.49 18.34
CA GLU A 334 6.16 -13.71 17.43
C GLU A 334 6.61 -12.25 17.45
N LEU A 335 6.92 -11.72 16.27
CA LEU A 335 7.14 -10.29 16.04
C LEU A 335 5.97 -9.78 15.22
N ARG A 336 5.28 -8.77 15.73
CA ARG A 336 4.16 -8.13 15.05
C ARG A 336 4.53 -6.70 14.67
N PHE A 337 4.23 -6.31 13.45
CA PHE A 337 4.47 -4.96 12.95
C PHE A 337 3.19 -4.42 12.34
N GLY A 338 2.86 -3.14 12.53
CA GLY A 338 1.82 -2.46 11.79
C GLY A 338 2.20 -2.29 10.33
N PHE A 339 1.21 -2.13 9.44
CA PHE A 339 1.47 -2.02 8.01
C PHE A 339 2.29 -0.77 7.61
N ALA A 340 2.29 0.26 8.47
CA ALA A 340 3.04 1.48 8.25
C ALA A 340 4.44 1.45 8.91
N GLU A 341 4.77 0.42 9.70
CA GLU A 341 6.09 0.25 10.32
C GLU A 341 7.07 -0.42 9.37
N ASP A 342 8.37 -0.13 9.52
CA ASP A 342 9.43 -0.82 8.78
C ASP A 342 9.94 -2.01 9.61
N PRO A 343 9.68 -3.25 9.17
CA PRO A 343 10.03 -4.41 9.97
C PRO A 343 11.55 -4.61 10.00
N ASN A 344 12.13 -4.56 11.21
CA ASN A 344 13.55 -4.79 11.44
C ASN A 344 13.73 -5.90 12.48
N VAL A 345 13.89 -7.13 11.98
CA VAL A 345 14.01 -8.32 12.84
C VAL A 345 15.23 -8.24 13.77
N PRO A 346 16.44 -7.90 13.31
CA PRO A 346 17.60 -7.79 14.21
C PRO A 346 17.41 -6.78 15.34
N LEU A 347 16.82 -5.62 15.05
CA LEU A 347 16.54 -4.60 16.06
C LEU A 347 15.53 -5.12 17.09
N SER A 348 14.45 -5.76 16.66
CA SER A 348 13.47 -6.36 17.58
C SER A 348 14.07 -7.48 18.43
N LEU A 349 14.95 -8.31 17.85
CA LEU A 349 15.67 -9.36 18.59
C LEU A 349 16.59 -8.78 19.68
N SER A 350 17.23 -7.64 19.43
CA SER A 350 18.06 -6.97 20.44
C SER A 350 17.24 -6.50 21.65
N GLN A 351 15.96 -6.18 21.45
CA GLN A 351 15.04 -5.73 22.49
C GLN A 351 14.43 -6.91 23.28
N CYS A 352 14.46 -8.13 22.74
CA CYS A 352 13.96 -9.34 23.41
C CYS A 352 14.72 -9.70 24.69
N ALA A 353 15.93 -9.14 24.89
CA ALA A 353 16.67 -9.29 26.14
C ALA A 353 15.84 -8.84 27.36
N ARG A 354 15.00 -7.80 27.19
CA ARG A 354 14.10 -7.31 28.25
C ARG A 354 12.94 -8.27 28.55
N ALA A 355 12.59 -9.15 27.62
CA ALA A 355 11.53 -10.14 27.74
C ALA A 355 12.05 -11.53 28.21
N GLY A 356 13.32 -11.62 28.64
CA GLY A 356 13.91 -12.85 29.18
C GLY A 356 14.60 -13.74 28.15
N LEU A 357 14.74 -13.31 26.89
CA LEU A 357 15.50 -14.02 25.85
C LEU A 357 16.58 -13.11 25.25
N PRO A 358 17.79 -13.02 25.85
CA PRO A 358 18.89 -12.28 25.24
C PRO A 358 19.34 -13.00 23.97
N PHE A 359 19.45 -12.28 22.85
CA PHE A 359 20.04 -12.81 21.63
C PHE A 359 21.41 -12.18 21.44
N ASP A 360 22.44 -13.00 21.29
CA ASP A 360 23.70 -12.54 20.70
C ASP A 360 23.63 -12.74 19.19
N MET A 361 23.62 -11.64 18.44
CA MET A 361 23.64 -11.70 16.98
C MET A 361 24.90 -12.38 16.46
N MET A 362 26.00 -12.39 17.22
CA MET A 362 27.25 -13.04 16.86
C MET A 362 27.25 -14.58 17.00
N ASP A 363 26.30 -15.13 17.75
CA ASP A 363 26.10 -16.59 17.89
C ASP A 363 24.75 -17.06 17.35
N THR A 364 23.99 -16.15 16.73
CA THR A 364 22.71 -16.46 16.11
C THR A 364 22.86 -16.73 14.61
N THR A 365 22.31 -17.87 14.16
CA THR A 365 22.23 -18.28 12.75
C THR A 365 20.77 -18.34 12.31
N PHE A 366 20.44 -17.71 11.18
CA PHE A 366 19.09 -17.69 10.62
C PHE A 366 18.92 -18.79 9.57
N PHE A 367 17.94 -19.66 9.77
CA PHE A 367 17.56 -20.71 8.85
C PHE A 367 16.25 -20.35 8.15
N LEU A 368 16.31 -20.21 6.83
CA LEU A 368 15.12 -19.97 6.01
C LEU A 368 14.96 -21.05 4.95
N SER A 369 13.71 -21.40 4.69
CA SER A 369 13.35 -22.16 3.49
C SER A 369 13.13 -21.19 2.34
N ARG A 370 13.86 -21.39 1.24
CA ARG A 370 13.62 -20.65 -0.01
C ARG A 370 12.74 -21.48 -0.91
N GLU A 371 11.49 -21.05 -1.04
CA GLU A 371 10.49 -21.74 -1.83
C GLU A 371 10.57 -21.29 -3.29
N THR A 372 10.91 -22.21 -4.18
CA THR A 372 10.79 -21.98 -5.63
C THR A 372 9.41 -22.42 -6.07
N VAL A 373 8.58 -21.44 -6.45
CA VAL A 373 7.21 -21.66 -6.89
C VAL A 373 7.20 -22.13 -8.34
N VAL A 374 6.59 -23.29 -8.59
CA VAL A 374 6.39 -23.86 -9.94
C VAL A 374 4.89 -23.96 -10.20
N ALA A 375 4.43 -23.44 -11.35
CA ALA A 375 3.03 -23.58 -11.75
C ALA A 375 2.79 -25.01 -12.27
N ASP A 376 1.90 -25.77 -11.62
CA ASP A 376 1.52 -27.11 -12.04
C ASP A 376 0.08 -27.12 -12.59
N LYS A 377 -0.14 -27.81 -13.71
CA LYS A 377 -1.47 -28.00 -14.30
C LYS A 377 -2.38 -28.90 -13.47
N ARG A 378 -1.82 -29.70 -12.55
CA ARG A 378 -2.54 -30.76 -11.82
C ARG A 378 -3.17 -30.29 -10.51
N ARG A 379 -2.85 -29.07 -10.02
CA ARG A 379 -3.44 -28.49 -8.81
C ARG A 379 -4.30 -27.27 -9.17
N PRO A 380 -5.65 -27.37 -9.10
CA PRO A 380 -6.51 -26.26 -9.48
C PRO A 380 -6.58 -25.21 -8.35
N GLY A 381 -5.64 -24.27 -8.34
CA GLY A 381 -5.65 -23.13 -7.43
C GLY A 381 -6.20 -21.84 -8.05
N MET A 382 -5.80 -21.56 -9.29
CA MET A 382 -6.14 -20.37 -10.07
C MET A 382 -6.16 -20.67 -11.58
N ALA A 383 -6.54 -19.68 -12.40
CA ALA A 383 -6.45 -19.81 -13.86
C ALA A 383 -4.97 -19.78 -14.29
N LEU A 384 -4.58 -20.64 -15.24
CA LEU A 384 -3.18 -20.85 -15.63
C LEU A 384 -2.42 -19.59 -16.08
N TRP A 385 -3.10 -18.61 -16.66
CA TRP A 385 -2.47 -17.33 -17.01
C TRP A 385 -2.15 -16.48 -15.77
N ARG A 386 -2.98 -16.57 -14.71
CA ARG A 386 -2.73 -15.93 -13.40
C ARG A 386 -1.59 -16.63 -12.67
N ASP A 387 -1.46 -17.95 -12.78
CA ASP A 387 -0.33 -18.68 -12.19
C ASP A 387 0.99 -18.28 -12.84
N LYS A 388 1.03 -18.21 -14.18
CA LYS A 388 2.20 -17.71 -14.91
C LYS A 388 2.55 -16.28 -14.52
N LEU A 389 1.54 -15.41 -14.38
CA LEU A 389 1.71 -14.03 -13.93
C LEU A 389 2.25 -13.98 -12.49
N PHE A 390 1.71 -14.78 -11.58
CA PHE A 390 2.20 -14.89 -10.20
C PHE A 390 3.64 -15.37 -10.15
N VAL A 391 4.00 -16.41 -10.90
CA VAL A 391 5.39 -16.91 -10.99
C VAL A 391 6.32 -15.83 -11.53
N PHE A 392 5.91 -15.08 -12.55
CA PHE A 392 6.68 -13.95 -13.07
C PHE A 392 6.89 -12.86 -12.00
N MET A 393 5.82 -12.47 -11.30
CA MET A 393 5.90 -11.48 -10.21
C MET A 393 6.78 -11.99 -9.07
N ALA A 394 6.64 -13.25 -8.66
CA ALA A 394 7.38 -13.85 -7.56
C ALA A 394 8.89 -13.94 -7.85
N ARG A 395 9.28 -14.15 -9.11
CA ARG A 395 10.68 -14.13 -9.55
C ARG A 395 11.30 -12.73 -9.50
N ASN A 396 10.50 -11.69 -9.73
CA ASN A 396 10.95 -10.29 -9.69
C ASN A 396 10.78 -9.65 -8.30
N ALA A 397 10.09 -10.32 -7.38
CA ALA A 397 9.88 -9.83 -6.03
C ALA A 397 11.16 -9.92 -5.20
N LEU A 398 11.37 -8.93 -4.33
CA LEU A 398 12.42 -8.95 -3.33
C LEU A 398 12.24 -10.16 -2.39
N PRO A 399 13.32 -10.92 -2.09
CA PRO A 399 13.29 -12.00 -1.11
C PRO A 399 12.79 -11.50 0.26
N ALA A 400 12.08 -12.37 0.98
CA ALA A 400 11.58 -12.03 2.32
C ALA A 400 12.72 -11.69 3.30
N THR A 401 13.89 -12.32 3.14
CA THR A 401 15.10 -12.06 3.95
C THR A 401 15.57 -10.62 3.87
N ALA A 402 15.63 -10.06 2.67
CA ALA A 402 15.98 -8.67 2.45
C ALA A 402 14.89 -7.72 2.95
N PHE A 403 13.61 -8.07 2.78
CA PHE A 403 12.49 -7.26 3.26
C PHE A 403 12.45 -7.14 4.79
N PHE A 404 12.77 -8.22 5.52
CA PHE A 404 12.85 -8.23 6.98
C PHE A 404 14.24 -7.86 7.54
N GLN A 405 15.15 -7.39 6.68
CA GLN A 405 16.51 -6.96 7.02
C GLN A 405 17.35 -8.03 7.75
N ILE A 406 17.19 -9.30 7.37
CA ILE A 406 17.95 -10.41 7.97
C ILE A 406 19.42 -10.36 7.49
N PRO A 407 20.42 -10.41 8.38
CA PRO A 407 21.83 -10.32 8.00
C PRO A 407 22.27 -11.47 7.09
N GLY A 408 22.74 -11.15 5.88
CA GLY A 408 23.13 -12.15 4.87
C GLY A 408 24.31 -13.05 5.29
N ASN A 409 25.25 -12.54 6.09
CA ASN A 409 26.45 -13.28 6.50
C ASN A 409 26.17 -14.41 7.50
N ARG A 410 24.93 -14.52 8.01
CA ARG A 410 24.49 -15.48 9.03
C ARG A 410 23.22 -16.22 8.61
N LEU A 411 22.96 -16.22 7.32
CA LEU A 411 21.77 -16.77 6.71
C LEU A 411 22.12 -18.09 6.01
N ILE A 412 21.39 -19.15 6.37
CA ILE A 412 21.40 -20.42 5.65
C ILE A 412 20.04 -20.56 4.95
N GLU A 413 20.05 -20.47 3.61
CA GLU A 413 18.88 -20.72 2.78
C GLU A 413 18.87 -22.19 2.34
N LEU A 414 17.80 -22.91 2.69
CA LEU A 414 17.56 -24.28 2.26
C LEU A 414 16.45 -24.26 1.20
N GLY A 415 16.81 -24.57 -0.04
CA GLY A 415 15.87 -24.57 -1.17
C GLY A 415 14.84 -25.68 -1.08
N ALA A 416 13.57 -25.35 -1.26
CA ALA A 416 12.47 -26.30 -1.43
C ALA A 416 11.62 -25.90 -2.65
N GLN A 417 11.10 -26.87 -3.40
CA GLN A 417 10.16 -26.60 -4.51
C GLN A 417 8.73 -26.69 -4.00
N VAL A 418 7.90 -25.70 -4.37
CA VAL A 418 6.47 -25.67 -4.04
C VAL A 418 5.68 -25.56 -5.34
N GLU A 419 4.85 -26.57 -5.62
CA GLU A 419 3.95 -26.61 -6.78
C GLU A 419 2.61 -25.97 -6.41
N ILE A 420 2.18 -24.97 -7.20
CA ILE A 420 0.90 -24.25 -7.06
C ILE A 420 -0.03 -24.48 -8.24
#